data_AF-A0A350M4P0-F1
#
_entry.id   AF-A0A350M4P0-F1
#
_cell.length_a   1.000
_cell.length_b   1.000
_cell.length_c   1.000
_cell.angle_alpha   90.00
_cell.angle_beta   90.00
_cell.angle_gamma   90.00
#
_symmetry.space_group_name_H-M   'P 1'
#
loop_
_entity.id
_entity.type
_entity.pdbx_description
1 polymer ?
#
loop_
_entity_poly.entity_id
_entity_poly.type
_entity_poly.pdbx_seq_one_letter_code
_entity_poly.pdbx_strand_id
1 'polypeptide(L)'
;MNETEHVFFTIFAFAVGYAIAYSVKNVRRLYKEWGLFICFFVFPTIAITLLFAAAAIADEGDWLVSSAFGGGFLIKMLKPR
;
A
#
# COMPACT_ATOMS: atom_id res chain seq x y z
N MET A 1 6.19 18.24 11.51
CA MET A 1 6.47 16.91 12.09
C MET A 1 7.81 16.94 12.80
N ASN A 2 7.89 16.28 13.96
CA ASN A 2 9.16 16.01 14.62
C ASN A 2 9.98 15.03 13.74
N GLU A 3 11.31 15.05 13.81
CA GLU A 3 12.16 14.18 12.95
C GLU A 3 11.79 12.69 13.06
N THR A 4 11.44 12.25 14.27
CA THR A 4 11.00 10.88 14.54
C THR A 4 9.68 10.54 13.83
N GLU A 5 8.71 11.45 13.82
CA GLU A 5 7.43 11.25 13.14
C GLU A 5 7.64 11.11 11.62
N HIS A 6 8.59 11.87 11.08
CA HIS A 6 8.95 11.81 9.66
C HIS A 6 9.50 10.44 9.24
N VAL A 7 10.36 9.86 10.08
CA VAL A 7 10.92 8.53 9.84
C VAL A 7 9.82 7.46 9.88
N PHE A 8 8.95 7.50 10.89
CA PHE A 8 7.84 6.56 10.98
C PHE A 8 6.87 6.68 9.81
N PHE A 9 6.56 7.91 9.38
CA PHE A 9 5.69 8.15 8.25
C PHE A 9 6.29 7.63 6.93
N THR A 10 7.59 7.76 6.74
CA THR A 10 8.31 7.23 5.57
C THR A 10 8.28 5.69 5.55
N ILE A 11 8.51 5.03 6.69
CA ILE A 11 8.41 3.57 6.81
C ILE A 11 6.98 3.11 6.52
N PHE A 12 5.99 3.82 7.06
CA PHE A 12 4.59 3.53 6.82
C PHE A 12 4.22 3.68 5.34
N ALA A 13 4.69 4.75 4.69
CA ALA A 13 4.47 4.98 3.26
C ALA A 13 5.02 3.83 2.39
N PHE A 14 6.22 3.34 2.71
CA PHE A 14 6.78 2.15 2.06
C PHE A 14 5.90 0.92 2.25
N ALA A 15 5.44 0.66 3.48
CA ALA A 15 4.59 -0.48 3.80
C ALA A 15 3.23 -0.42 3.07
N VAL A 16 2.61 0.77 3.00
CA VAL A 16 1.37 1.00 2.26
C VAL A 16 1.57 0.71 0.77
N GLY A 17 2.62 1.27 0.15
CA GLY A 17 2.95 1.02 -1.25
C GLY A 17 3.16 -0.48 -1.55
N TYR A 18 3.90 -1.17 -0.67
CA TYR A 18 4.11 -2.61 -0.77
C TYR A 18 2.81 -3.41 -0.64
N ALA A 19 1.94 -3.03 0.31
CA ALA A 19 0.67 -3.72 0.57
C ALA A 19 -0.31 -3.56 -0.60
N ILE A 20 -0.37 -2.38 -1.21
CA ILE A 20 -1.16 -2.15 -2.43
C ILE A 20 -0.65 -3.05 -3.55
N ALA A 21 0.65 -3.03 -3.83
CA ALA A 21 1.25 -3.86 -4.86
C ALA A 21 1.03 -5.36 -4.61
N TYR A 22 1.11 -5.81 -3.36
CA TYR A 22 0.80 -7.20 -2.98
C TYR A 22 -0.65 -7.55 -3.32
N SER A 23 -1.59 -6.68 -2.95
CA SER A 23 -3.03 -6.89 -3.14
C SER A 23 -3.38 -6.93 -4.63
N VAL A 24 -2.84 -6.01 -5.42
CA VAL A 24 -3.02 -5.98 -6.89
C VAL A 24 -2.44 -7.24 -7.54
N LYS A 25 -1.21 -7.61 -7.19
CA LYS A 25 -0.50 -8.74 -7.82
C LYS A 25 -1.13 -10.09 -7.52
N ASN A 26 -1.74 -10.23 -6.34
CA ASN A 26 -2.32 -11.47 -5.84
C ASN A 26 -3.85 -11.51 -5.86
N VAL A 27 -4.53 -10.52 -6.44
CA VAL A 27 -6.00 -10.43 -6.43
C VAL A 27 -6.68 -11.72 -6.90
N ARG A 28 -6.14 -12.36 -7.95
CA ARG A 28 -6.67 -13.63 -8.49
C ARG A 28 -6.49 -14.81 -7.52
N ARG A 29 -5.38 -14.84 -6.78
CA ARG A 29 -5.11 -15.89 -5.78
C ARG A 29 -5.99 -15.67 -4.55
N LEU A 30 -6.06 -14.43 -4.07
CA LEU A 30 -6.91 -14.02 -2.96
C LEU A 30 -8.38 -14.33 -3.24
N TYR A 31 -8.85 -14.07 -4.46
CA TYR A 31 -10.20 -14.43 -4.89
C TYR A 31 -10.46 -15.95 -4.85
N LYS A 32 -9.49 -16.76 -5.26
CA LYS A 32 -9.61 -18.23 -5.23
C LYS A 32 -9.54 -18.81 -3.82
N GLU A 33 -8.70 -18.26 -2.95
CA GLU A 33 -8.49 -18.76 -1.59
C GLU A 33 -9.60 -18.34 -0.62
N TRP A 34 -10.09 -17.10 -0.73
CA TRP A 34 -10.97 -16.49 0.26
C TRP A 34 -12.44 -16.37 -0.21
N GLY A 35 -12.71 -16.65 -1.49
CA GLY A 35 -14.05 -16.62 -2.06
C GLY A 35 -14.68 -15.22 -2.16
N LEU A 36 -15.92 -15.18 -2.66
CA LEU A 36 -16.64 -13.95 -2.98
C LEU A 36 -16.93 -13.06 -1.75
N PHE A 37 -17.27 -13.67 -0.62
CA PHE A 37 -17.70 -12.93 0.58
C PHE A 37 -16.57 -12.05 1.15
N ILE A 38 -15.37 -12.60 1.24
CA ILE A 38 -14.22 -11.88 1.80
C ILE A 38 -13.68 -10.86 0.79
N CYS A 39 -13.75 -11.16 -0.50
CA CYS A 39 -13.46 -10.20 -1.56
C CYS A 39 -14.45 -9.02 -1.63
N PHE A 40 -15.68 -9.16 -1.13
CA PHE A 40 -16.68 -8.07 -1.18
C PHE A 40 -16.71 -7.22 0.08
N PHE A 41 -16.41 -7.78 1.25
CA PHE A 41 -16.46 -7.03 2.52
C PHE A 41 -15.08 -6.57 3.00
N VAL A 42 -14.07 -7.43 2.89
CA VAL A 42 -12.75 -7.17 3.47
C VAL A 42 -11.84 -6.45 2.47
N PHE A 43 -11.81 -6.92 1.23
CA PHE A 43 -10.93 -6.36 0.21
C PHE A 43 -11.24 -4.89 -0.14
N PRO A 44 -12.51 -4.45 -0.28
CA PRO A 44 -12.80 -3.05 -0.58
C PRO A 44 -12.44 -2.15 0.58
N THR A 45 -12.67 -2.59 1.82
CA THR A 45 -12.26 -1.86 3.02
C THR A 45 -10.74 -1.66 3.04
N ILE A 46 -9.96 -2.70 2.75
CA ILE A 46 -8.49 -2.62 2.64
C ILE A 46 -8.08 -1.72 1.47
N ALA A 47 -8.73 -1.83 0.31
CA ALA A 47 -8.40 -1.01 -0.85
C ALA A 47 -8.66 0.48 -0.59
N ILE A 48 -9.78 0.81 0.05
CA ILE A 48 -10.15 2.18 0.42
C ILE A 48 -9.14 2.74 1.42
N THR A 49 -8.82 2.01 2.50
CA THR A 49 -7.86 2.51 3.50
C THR A 49 -6.47 2.73 2.90
N LEU A 50 -6.02 1.83 2.03
CA LEU A 50 -4.74 1.98 1.33
C LEU A 50 -4.75 3.15 0.34
N LEU A 51 -5.86 3.39 -0.36
CA LEU A 51 -6.01 4.54 -1.27
C LEU A 51 -6.02 5.87 -0.51
N PHE A 52 -6.75 5.95 0.61
CA PHE A 52 -6.73 7.13 1.46
C PHE A 52 -5.35 7.38 2.06
N ALA A 53 -4.64 6.33 2.49
CA ALA A 53 -3.26 6.45 2.96
C ALA A 53 -2.33 6.96 1.85
N ALA A 54 -2.48 6.44 0.62
CA ALA A 54 -1.70 6.91 -0.53
C ALA A 54 -2.01 8.36 -0.90
N ALA A 55 -3.29 8.79 -0.81
CA ALA A 55 -3.70 10.17 -1.03
C ALA A 55 -3.11 11.11 0.04
N ALA A 56 -3.18 10.72 1.32
CA ALA A 56 -2.55 11.48 2.40
C ALA A 56 -1.03 11.62 2.21
N ILE A 57 -0.36 10.55 1.78
CA ILE A 57 1.08 10.59 1.45
C ILE A 57 1.36 11.54 0.27
N ALA A 58 0.49 11.56 -0.74
CA ALA A 58 0.63 12.44 -1.90
C ALA A 58 0.42 13.91 -1.53
N ASP A 59 -0.52 14.19 -0.62
CA ASP A 59 -0.83 15.55 -0.13
C ASP A 59 0.25 16.10 0.82
N GLU A 60 1.03 15.23 1.47
CA GLU A 60 2.16 15.61 2.36
C GLU A 60 3.23 16.46 1.62
N GLY A 61 3.34 16.31 0.30
CA GLY A 61 4.25 17.08 -0.55
C GLY A 61 5.75 16.75 -0.39
N ASP A 62 6.11 15.83 0.51
CA ASP A 62 7.48 15.37 0.69
C ASP A 62 7.86 14.30 -0.35
N TRP A 63 8.89 14.63 -1.13
CA TRP A 63 9.45 13.75 -2.16
C TRP A 63 10.02 12.45 -1.58
N LEU A 64 10.54 12.47 -0.35
CA LEU A 64 11.15 11.32 0.31
C LEU A 64 10.10 10.26 0.68
N VAL A 65 8.98 10.72 1.24
CA VAL A 65 7.84 9.87 1.60
C VAL A 65 7.17 9.30 0.35
N SER A 66 6.98 10.15 -0.67
CA SER A 66 6.46 9.73 -1.98
C SER A 66 7.36 8.70 -2.67
N SER A 67 8.68 8.89 -2.60
CA SER A 67 9.67 7.95 -3.15
C SER A 67 9.68 6.63 -2.37
N ALA A 68 9.53 6.68 -1.05
CA ALA A 68 9.42 5.47 -0.23
C ALA A 68 8.15 4.67 -0.56
N PHE A 69 7.01 5.34 -0.73
CA PHE A 69 5.78 4.72 -1.22
C PHE A 69 5.97 4.05 -2.60
N GLY A 70 6.47 4.81 -3.58
CA GLY A 70 6.73 4.32 -4.93
C GLY A 70 7.73 3.17 -4.95
N GLY A 71 8.78 3.26 -4.14
CA GLY A 71 9.79 2.21 -3.96
C GLY A 71 9.19 0.92 -3.40
N GLY A 72 8.37 1.00 -2.35
CA GLY A 72 7.68 -0.14 -1.77
C GLY A 72 6.75 -0.83 -2.79
N PHE A 73 6.01 -0.04 -3.56
CA PHE A 73 5.15 -0.53 -4.63
C PHE A 73 5.95 -1.23 -5.74
N LEU A 74 6.99 -0.57 -6.27
CA LEU A 74 7.81 -1.09 -7.36
C LEU A 74 8.56 -2.36 -6.97
N ILE A 75 9.18 -2.39 -5.79
CA ILE A 75 9.90 -3.58 -5.30
C ILE A 75 8.99 -4.80 -5.30
N LYS A 76 7.75 -4.65 -4.84
CA LYS A 76 6.81 -5.77 -4.80
C LYS A 76 6.31 -6.16 -6.19
N MET A 77 6.08 -5.18 -7.06
CA MET A 77 5.72 -5.46 -8.45
C MET A 77 6.82 -6.21 -9.20
N LEU A 78 8.08 -5.83 -9.00
CA LEU A 78 9.25 -6.40 -9.68
C LEU A 78 9.68 -7.77 -9.12
N LYS A 79 9.40 -8.07 -7.85
CA LYS A 79 9.74 -9.38 -7.25
C LYS A 79 8.96 -10.52 -7.93
N PRO A 80 9.59 -11.52 -8.57
CA PRO A 80 8.86 -12.61 -9.24
C PRO A 80 7.89 -13.33 -8.30
N ARG A 81 6.76 -13.81 -8.86
CA ARG A 81 5.64 -14.42 -8.12
C ARG A 81 6.05 -15.68 -7.37
#